data_AF-A0A453CLR7-F1
#
_entry.id   AF-A0A453CLR7-F1
#
_cell.length_a   1.000
_cell.length_b   1.000
_cell.length_c   1.000
_cell.angle_alpha   90.00
_cell.angle_beta   90.00
_cell.angle_gamma   90.00
#
_symmetry.space_group_name_H-M   'P 1'
#
loop_
_entity.id
_entity.type
_entity.pdbx_description
1 polymer ?
#
loop_
_entity_poly.entity_id
_entity_poly.type
_entity_poly.pdbx_seq_one_letter_code
_entity_poly.pdbx_strand_id
1 'polypeptide(L)'
;AESSTTEEISTGAAGNRHGALLLVSMQAKLQVLSPLVPVREVAFLRFCKQLGEGLWAVVDVSMDGLGMEQGLAVASTTANMKCRRLPSGCVVQDTPSGFCKVTWVEHTVYDESSVHQLYRPLLRSGLALGAGRWLATLQRQYDCLDVLMPKQDSSDAMLEGSRSLLRLAERMMDNFCAGVSASSAEWSKLDDVTGSIGEDVRIMARRSVDEPGVPAGVVLCAATSVWMLVTPKRLFNFLCNEKTRAEWDILSKGGPMQEVTKIYKGQQNGNAVSLLKATAPNTHQDSSILILQETCTDASGSMVVYTPVDIPAMRRVMGGEGDPASIMLLPSGFAILPGGPSMSGDDGHKTCGSLLTVAFQILGNRQPTGKLTVESVQTVDSLISCTINRIKTALRCDA
;
A
#
# COMPACT_ATOMS: atom_id res chain seq x y z
N ALA A 1 -0.64 -3.44 6.98
CA ALA A 1 -0.29 -4.34 8.11
C ALA A 1 -1.55 -5.10 8.45
N GLU A 2 -1.47 -6.42 8.48
CA GLU A 2 -2.60 -7.30 8.84
C GLU A 2 -2.36 -7.86 10.23
N SER A 3 -3.42 -8.15 10.97
CA SER A 3 -3.30 -8.75 12.30
C SER A 3 -4.54 -9.54 12.69
N SER A 4 -4.34 -10.68 13.35
CA SER A 4 -5.38 -11.49 13.98
C SER A 4 -5.04 -11.73 15.45
N THR A 5 -6.05 -11.91 16.30
CA THR A 5 -5.86 -12.39 17.67
C THR A 5 -6.01 -13.90 17.64
N THR A 6 -4.99 -14.64 18.09
CA THR A 6 -5.04 -16.10 18.09
C THR A 6 -5.50 -16.69 19.40
N GLU A 7 -5.19 -16.03 20.53
CA GLU A 7 -5.57 -16.53 21.84
C GLU A 7 -5.77 -15.37 22.83
N GLU A 8 -6.79 -15.48 23.66
CA GLU A 8 -7.03 -14.55 24.75
C GLU A 8 -6.57 -15.20 26.06
N ILE A 9 -5.43 -14.74 26.60
CA ILE A 9 -4.87 -15.29 27.85
C ILE A 9 -5.66 -14.77 29.06
N SER A 10 -6.08 -13.51 29.03
CA SER A 10 -6.85 -12.88 30.09
C SER A 10 -7.77 -11.79 29.53
N THR A 11 -9.06 -11.91 29.85
CA THR A 11 -10.14 -11.05 29.35
C THR A 11 -10.21 -9.66 30.01
N GLY A 12 -9.39 -9.39 31.04
CA GLY A 12 -9.43 -8.14 31.80
C GLY A 12 -10.66 -8.02 32.71
N ALA A 13 -10.93 -6.81 33.22
CA ALA A 13 -12.08 -6.56 34.08
C ALA A 13 -13.42 -6.61 33.31
N ALA A 14 -14.50 -7.03 33.98
CA ALA A 14 -15.80 -7.21 33.34
C ALA A 14 -16.29 -5.92 32.62
N GLY A 15 -16.51 -6.01 31.32
CA GLY A 15 -17.04 -4.91 30.49
C GLY A 15 -15.99 -3.92 29.97
N ASN A 16 -14.70 -4.07 30.26
CA ASN A 16 -13.64 -3.25 29.68
C ASN A 16 -12.35 -4.05 29.45
N ARG A 17 -11.39 -3.51 28.68
CA ARG A 17 -10.10 -4.18 28.43
C ARG A 17 -9.04 -3.87 29.50
N HIS A 18 -9.43 -3.37 30.67
CA HIS A 18 -8.46 -3.04 31.72
C HIS A 18 -7.83 -4.31 32.27
N GLY A 19 -6.50 -4.40 32.19
CA GLY A 19 -5.77 -5.59 32.63
C GLY A 19 -5.90 -6.76 31.66
N ALA A 20 -6.49 -6.57 30.48
CA ALA A 20 -6.58 -7.61 29.47
C ALA A 20 -5.18 -7.92 28.93
N LEU A 21 -4.86 -9.22 28.90
CA LEU A 21 -3.65 -9.76 28.32
C LEU A 21 -4.05 -10.66 27.17
N LEU A 22 -3.78 -10.22 25.95
CA LEU A 22 -4.13 -10.94 24.75
C LEU A 22 -2.85 -11.54 24.18
N LEU A 23 -2.85 -12.86 23.94
CA LEU A 23 -1.88 -13.45 23.03
C LEU A 23 -2.34 -13.16 21.62
N VAL A 24 -1.89 -12.01 21.16
CA VAL A 24 -2.11 -11.64 19.78
C VAL A 24 -0.96 -12.27 18.99
N SER A 25 -1.11 -13.53 18.53
CA SER A 25 -0.28 -13.93 17.38
C SER A 25 -0.76 -13.14 16.18
N MET A 26 -0.30 -11.89 16.15
CA MET A 26 -0.25 -11.16 14.92
C MET A 26 0.77 -11.91 14.08
N GLN A 27 0.35 -12.51 12.97
CA GLN A 27 1.22 -12.44 11.80
C GLN A 27 1.22 -10.98 11.33
N ALA A 28 1.77 -10.08 12.15
CA ALA A 28 1.90 -8.67 11.79
C ALA A 28 2.88 -8.60 10.65
N LYS A 29 2.36 -8.59 9.42
CA LYS A 29 3.14 -8.37 8.21
C LYS A 29 3.55 -6.90 8.19
N LEU A 30 4.71 -6.60 8.76
CA LEU A 30 5.31 -5.28 8.71
C LEU A 30 5.85 -5.08 7.29
N GLN A 31 5.09 -4.31 6.52
CA GLN A 31 5.32 -4.13 5.09
C GLN A 31 5.81 -2.72 4.79
N VAL A 32 6.87 -2.63 4.01
CA VAL A 32 7.24 -1.46 3.22
C VAL A 32 6.81 -1.78 1.79
N LEU A 33 6.14 -0.86 1.09
CA LEU A 33 5.63 -1.10 -0.26
C LEU A 33 6.76 -1.06 -1.29
N SER A 34 7.57 -2.11 -1.28
CA SER A 34 8.69 -2.34 -2.19
C SER A 34 9.00 -3.83 -2.29
N PRO A 35 9.30 -4.36 -3.49
CA PRO A 35 9.80 -5.71 -3.64
C PRO A 35 11.22 -5.91 -3.09
N LEU A 36 11.95 -4.83 -2.78
CA LEU A 36 13.32 -4.86 -2.26
C LEU A 36 13.40 -4.90 -0.73
N VAL A 37 12.25 -4.88 -0.06
CA VAL A 37 12.14 -5.01 1.39
C VAL A 37 11.31 -6.25 1.72
N PRO A 38 11.87 -7.27 2.39
CA PRO A 38 11.11 -8.45 2.75
C PRO A 38 10.02 -8.10 3.76
N VAL A 39 8.89 -8.80 3.64
CA VAL A 39 7.82 -8.78 4.65
C VAL A 39 8.37 -9.42 5.91
N ARG A 40 8.11 -8.79 7.06
CA ARG A 40 8.49 -9.33 8.37
C ARG A 40 7.23 -9.77 9.08
N GLU A 41 7.22 -11.00 9.58
CA GLU A 41 6.16 -11.51 10.44
C GLU A 41 6.65 -11.47 11.89
N VAL A 42 5.81 -11.01 12.82
CA VAL A 42 6.17 -10.85 14.23
C VAL A 42 5.00 -11.21 15.13
N ALA A 43 5.14 -12.26 15.94
CA ALA A 43 4.20 -12.61 17.00
C ALA A 43 4.54 -11.85 18.31
N PHE A 44 3.54 -11.35 19.02
CA PHE A 44 3.74 -10.57 20.26
C PHE A 44 2.57 -10.64 21.25
N LEU A 45 2.84 -10.44 22.54
CA LEU A 45 1.82 -10.23 23.56
C LEU A 45 1.36 -8.78 23.53
N ARG A 46 0.04 -8.56 23.60
CA ARG A 46 -0.55 -7.24 23.79
C ARG A 46 -1.18 -7.15 25.18
N PHE A 47 -0.76 -6.15 25.93
CA PHE A 47 -1.34 -5.81 27.23
C PHE A 47 -2.02 -4.45 27.18
N CYS A 48 -3.27 -4.39 27.65
CA CYS A 48 -4.06 -3.17 27.71
C CYS A 48 -4.29 -2.75 29.16
N LYS A 49 -3.96 -1.51 29.49
CA LYS A 49 -4.16 -0.96 30.83
C LYS A 49 -4.77 0.43 30.78
N GLN A 50 -5.90 0.59 31.45
CA GLN A 50 -6.42 1.92 31.76
C GLN A 50 -5.57 2.55 32.85
N LEU A 51 -4.98 3.71 32.58
CA LEU A 51 -4.16 4.47 33.53
C LEU A 51 -4.98 5.53 34.28
N GLY A 52 -6.10 5.94 33.71
CA GLY A 52 -7.06 6.89 34.27
C GLY A 52 -8.30 7.01 33.40
N GLU A 53 -9.23 7.89 33.76
CA GLU A 53 -10.39 8.20 32.93
C GLU A 53 -9.92 8.77 31.57
N GLY A 54 -10.41 8.20 30.46
CA GLY A 54 -10.01 8.57 29.11
C GLY A 54 -8.54 8.33 28.76
N LEU A 55 -7.76 7.62 29.59
CA LEU A 55 -6.33 7.38 29.37
C LEU A 55 -5.99 5.89 29.36
N TRP A 56 -5.52 5.40 28.21
CA TRP A 56 -5.20 4.01 27.96
C TRP A 56 -3.76 3.83 27.50
N ALA A 57 -3.09 2.80 28.00
CA ALA A 57 -1.83 2.31 27.49
C ALA A 57 -2.03 0.92 26.89
N VAL A 58 -1.48 0.74 25.69
CA VAL A 58 -1.38 -0.54 24.99
C VAL A 58 0.11 -0.83 24.83
N VAL A 59 0.55 -1.99 25.28
CA VAL A 59 1.95 -2.41 25.23
C VAL A 59 2.06 -3.73 24.49
N ASP A 60 2.99 -3.80 23.56
CA ASP A 60 3.27 -4.92 22.69
C ASP A 60 4.72 -5.41 22.92
N VAL A 61 4.93 -6.71 23.08
CA VAL A 61 6.26 -7.33 23.25
C VAL A 61 6.32 -8.74 22.65
N SER A 62 7.35 -9.04 21.86
CA SER A 62 7.52 -10.35 21.22
C SER A 62 7.78 -11.48 22.23
N MET A 63 7.25 -12.67 21.91
CA MET A 63 7.36 -13.89 22.73
C MET A 63 8.73 -14.57 22.65
N ASP A 64 9.48 -14.36 21.55
CA ASP A 64 10.68 -15.13 21.20
C ASP A 64 11.88 -14.91 22.14
N GLY A 65 11.76 -14.01 23.13
CA GLY A 65 12.72 -13.86 24.22
C GLY A 65 12.52 -14.83 25.40
N LEU A 66 11.36 -15.49 25.51
CA LEU A 66 11.02 -16.35 26.65
C LEU A 66 11.49 -17.81 26.48
N GLY A 67 11.74 -18.25 25.23
CA GLY A 67 12.15 -19.63 24.93
C GLY A 67 13.66 -19.90 25.03
N MET A 68 14.51 -18.87 24.95
CA MET A 68 15.97 -19.07 25.06
C MET A 68 16.43 -19.43 26.48
N GLU A 69 15.65 -19.11 27.52
CA GLU A 69 16.01 -19.47 28.90
C GLU A 69 15.60 -20.90 29.30
N GLN A 70 14.75 -21.59 28.52
CA GLN A 70 14.19 -22.90 28.91
C GLN A 70 14.44 -24.06 27.94
N GLY A 71 15.29 -23.89 26.92
CA GLY A 71 15.73 -25.01 26.07
C GLY A 71 14.62 -25.73 25.28
N LEU A 72 13.41 -25.16 25.21
CA LEU A 72 12.30 -25.69 24.44
C LEU A 72 12.35 -25.08 23.04
N ALA A 73 12.98 -25.80 22.12
CA ALA A 73 12.91 -25.54 20.70
C ALA A 73 11.47 -25.79 20.21
N VAL A 74 10.60 -24.79 20.32
CA VAL A 74 9.37 -24.76 19.52
C VAL A 74 9.84 -24.50 18.09
N ALA A 75 9.74 -25.53 17.26
CA ALA A 75 10.14 -25.50 15.87
C ALA A 75 9.45 -24.34 15.15
N SER A 76 10.19 -23.25 14.90
CA SER A 76 9.81 -22.17 14.01
C SER A 76 9.74 -22.72 12.58
N THR A 77 8.62 -23.34 12.21
CA THR A 77 8.38 -23.81 10.84
C THR A 77 8.01 -22.65 9.94
N THR A 78 9.02 -21.85 9.59
CA THR A 78 9.25 -21.18 8.30
C THR A 78 10.57 -20.41 8.45
N ALA A 79 11.62 -20.91 7.81
CA ALA A 79 12.98 -20.46 8.03
C ALA A 79 13.21 -18.98 7.65
N ASN A 80 13.88 -18.25 8.55
CA ASN A 80 14.62 -16.99 8.35
C ASN A 80 13.88 -15.64 8.22
N MET A 81 13.28 -15.11 9.30
CA MET A 81 13.27 -13.64 9.52
C MET A 81 13.37 -13.29 11.02
N LYS A 82 14.55 -12.81 11.47
CA LYS A 82 14.85 -12.39 12.86
C LYS A 82 14.23 -11.02 13.19
N CYS A 83 12.92 -10.85 13.07
CA CYS A 83 12.25 -9.61 13.45
C CYS A 83 11.59 -9.76 14.83
N ARG A 84 11.95 -8.93 15.79
CA ARG A 84 11.37 -8.91 17.14
C ARG A 84 10.91 -7.51 17.51
N ARG A 85 9.75 -7.44 18.17
CA ARG A 85 9.21 -6.23 18.80
C ARG A 85 9.67 -6.21 20.25
N LEU A 86 10.54 -5.27 20.58
CA LEU A 86 10.85 -4.92 21.98
C LEU A 86 9.66 -4.13 22.56
N PRO A 87 9.61 -3.84 23.88
CA PRO A 87 8.51 -3.09 24.48
C PRO A 87 8.16 -1.84 23.66
N SER A 88 7.01 -1.91 23.00
CA SER A 88 6.47 -0.96 22.03
C SER A 88 4.99 -0.77 22.32
N GLY A 89 4.33 0.17 21.66
CA GLY A 89 2.88 0.35 21.77
C GLY A 89 2.50 1.82 21.79
N CYS A 90 1.36 2.14 22.39
CA CYS A 90 0.85 3.50 22.39
C CYS A 90 0.10 3.86 23.66
N VAL A 91 0.05 5.17 23.91
CA VAL A 91 -0.82 5.79 24.89
C VAL A 91 -1.88 6.59 24.13
N VAL A 92 -3.14 6.32 24.43
CA VAL A 92 -4.30 7.00 23.86
C VAL A 92 -4.97 7.79 24.98
N GLN A 93 -5.13 9.09 24.76
CA GLN A 93 -5.72 10.02 25.71
C GLN A 93 -6.87 10.78 25.06
N ASP A 94 -8.06 10.70 25.64
CA ASP A 94 -9.22 11.47 25.21
C ASP A 94 -9.02 12.95 25.49
N THR A 95 -9.52 13.78 24.57
CA THR A 95 -9.49 15.24 24.71
C THR A 95 -10.91 15.78 24.78
N PRO A 96 -11.14 16.93 25.46
CA PRO A 96 -12.46 17.56 25.52
C PRO A 96 -13.05 17.93 24.14
N SER A 97 -12.23 18.01 23.10
CA SER A 97 -12.67 18.29 21.72
C SER A 97 -13.30 17.10 20.99
N GLY A 98 -13.40 15.92 21.61
CA GLY A 98 -13.91 14.71 20.96
C GLY A 98 -12.89 13.99 20.08
N PHE A 99 -11.63 14.43 20.10
CA PHE A 99 -10.49 13.75 19.48
C PHE A 99 -9.67 12.99 20.53
N CYS A 100 -8.77 12.11 20.08
CA CYS A 100 -7.80 11.46 20.95
C CYS A 100 -6.37 11.91 20.62
N LYS A 101 -5.58 12.21 21.64
CA LYS A 101 -4.13 12.35 21.53
C LYS A 101 -3.49 10.97 21.59
N VAL A 102 -2.71 10.62 20.57
CA VAL A 102 -2.00 9.34 20.49
C VAL A 102 -0.50 9.58 20.58
N THR A 103 0.16 8.92 21.53
CA THR A 103 1.62 8.87 21.65
C THR A 103 2.07 7.46 21.34
N TRP A 104 2.96 7.28 20.36
CA TRP A 104 3.40 5.95 19.91
C TRP A 104 4.89 5.76 20.18
N VAL A 105 5.25 4.58 20.68
CA VAL A 105 6.64 4.15 20.90
C VAL A 105 6.86 2.87 20.12
N GLU A 106 7.89 2.84 19.29
CA GLU A 106 8.15 1.73 18.38
C GLU A 106 9.61 1.30 18.49
N HIS A 107 9.82 0.09 19.01
CA HIS A 107 11.12 -0.52 19.17
C HIS A 107 11.12 -1.89 18.49
N THR A 108 11.59 -1.93 17.24
CA THR A 108 11.65 -3.16 16.45
C THR A 108 13.09 -3.43 16.06
N VAL A 109 13.54 -4.66 16.30
CA VAL A 109 14.85 -5.17 15.89
C VAL A 109 14.63 -6.17 14.77
N TYR A 110 15.38 -6.04 13.67
CA TYR A 110 15.25 -6.93 12.52
C TYR A 110 16.62 -7.24 11.91
N ASP A 111 16.71 -8.38 11.21
CA ASP A 111 17.86 -8.68 10.36
C ASP A 111 17.87 -7.73 9.15
N GLU A 112 19.00 -7.07 8.92
CA GLU A 112 19.20 -6.17 7.78
C GLU A 112 19.88 -6.86 6.59
N SER A 113 20.40 -8.08 6.77
CA SER A 113 21.13 -8.80 5.72
C SER A 113 20.29 -9.06 4.47
N SER A 114 18.99 -9.31 4.64
CA SER A 114 18.02 -9.55 3.57
C SER A 114 17.43 -8.27 2.95
N VAL A 115 17.82 -7.09 3.45
CA VAL A 115 17.34 -5.79 2.95
C VAL A 115 18.29 -5.27 1.88
N HIS A 116 17.73 -4.92 0.73
CA HIS A 116 18.49 -4.29 -0.36
C HIS A 116 19.11 -2.96 0.10
N GLN A 117 20.33 -2.67 -0.35
CA GLN A 117 21.11 -1.51 0.12
C GLN A 117 20.36 -0.19 -0.06
N LEU A 118 19.57 -0.08 -1.12
CA LEU A 118 18.73 1.07 -1.44
C LEU A 118 17.79 1.49 -0.29
N TYR A 119 17.27 0.53 0.48
CA TYR A 119 16.26 0.77 1.53
C TYR A 119 16.84 0.84 2.94
N ARG A 120 18.11 0.46 3.13
CA ARG A 120 18.77 0.46 4.45
C ARG A 120 18.75 1.83 5.13
N PRO A 121 19.04 2.97 4.46
CA PRO A 121 18.98 4.29 5.09
C PRO A 121 17.58 4.65 5.62
N LEU A 122 16.54 4.37 4.82
CA LEU A 122 15.15 4.59 5.21
C LEU A 122 14.78 3.75 6.44
N LEU A 123 15.16 2.47 6.46
CA LEU A 123 14.90 1.56 7.58
C LEU A 123 15.63 1.99 8.85
N ARG A 124 16.94 2.26 8.78
CA ARG A 124 17.77 2.71 9.91
C ARG A 124 17.29 4.03 10.52
N SER A 125 16.72 4.92 9.71
CA SER A 125 16.16 6.19 10.19
C SER A 125 14.85 6.06 10.97
N GLY A 126 14.22 4.88 10.97
CA GLY A 126 12.90 4.66 11.56
C GLY A 126 11.74 5.22 10.73
N LEU A 127 11.99 5.83 9.56
CA LEU A 127 10.92 6.36 8.71
C LEU A 127 10.05 5.26 8.08
N ALA A 128 10.62 4.09 7.80
CA ALA A 128 9.89 2.96 7.20
C ALA A 128 9.05 2.13 8.18
N LEU A 129 9.50 1.96 9.42
CA LEU A 129 8.90 1.01 10.38
C LEU A 129 8.76 1.59 11.80
N GLY A 130 9.04 2.88 12.00
CA GLY A 130 8.99 3.55 13.30
C GLY A 130 7.64 4.18 13.62
N ALA A 131 7.56 4.80 14.80
CA ALA A 131 6.35 5.39 15.37
C ALA A 131 5.65 6.41 14.45
N GLY A 132 6.43 7.25 13.75
CA GLY A 132 5.87 8.25 12.84
C GLY A 132 5.02 7.65 11.73
N ARG A 133 5.41 6.47 11.20
CA ARG A 133 4.62 5.78 10.18
C ARG A 133 3.34 5.18 10.74
N TRP A 134 3.39 4.62 11.95
CA TRP A 134 2.20 4.09 12.60
C TRP A 134 1.17 5.19 12.88
N LEU A 135 1.62 6.34 13.38
CA LEU A 135 0.78 7.51 13.58
C LEU A 135 0.19 8.03 12.25
N ALA A 136 1.00 8.14 11.20
CA ALA A 136 0.52 8.57 9.88
C ALA A 136 -0.54 7.61 9.31
N THR A 137 -0.33 6.29 9.47
CA THR A 137 -1.29 5.27 9.03
C THR A 137 -2.59 5.34 9.83
N LEU A 138 -2.50 5.52 11.15
CA LEU A 138 -3.66 5.66 12.04
C LEU A 138 -4.49 6.91 11.68
N GLN A 139 -3.82 8.04 11.46
CA GLN A 139 -4.48 9.28 11.02
C GLN A 139 -5.18 9.08 9.67
N ARG A 140 -4.52 8.44 8.70
CA ARG A 140 -5.11 8.18 7.39
C ARG A 140 -6.33 7.27 7.49
N GLN A 141 -6.30 6.27 8.35
CA GLN A 141 -7.46 5.39 8.57
C GLN A 141 -8.63 6.17 9.18
N TYR A 142 -8.35 7.05 10.15
CA TYR A 142 -9.38 7.93 10.71
C TYR A 142 -10.00 8.84 9.64
N ASP A 143 -9.18 9.49 8.81
CA ASP A 143 -9.66 10.36 7.73
C ASP A 143 -10.53 9.60 6.71
N CYS A 144 -10.16 8.35 6.37
CA CYS A 144 -10.97 7.50 5.50
C CYS A 144 -12.31 7.12 6.15
N LEU A 145 -12.31 6.76 7.43
CA LEU A 145 -13.53 6.41 8.15
C LEU A 145 -14.47 7.60 8.29
N ASP A 146 -13.97 8.79 8.62
CA ASP A 146 -14.79 10.01 8.76
C ASP A 146 -15.60 10.33 7.49
N VAL A 147 -15.02 10.06 6.31
CA VAL A 147 -15.70 10.24 5.02
C VAL A 147 -16.78 9.17 4.78
N LEU A 148 -16.55 7.94 5.24
CA LEU A 148 -17.49 6.82 5.08
C LEU A 148 -18.63 6.81 6.10
N MET A 149 -18.43 7.44 7.26
CA MET A 149 -19.43 7.48 8.32
C MET A 149 -20.71 8.20 7.87
N PRO A 150 -21.90 7.68 8.19
CA PRO A 150 -23.15 8.35 7.86
C PRO A 150 -23.26 9.69 8.61
N LYS A 151 -23.22 10.80 7.88
CA LYS A 151 -23.62 12.10 8.43
C LYS A 151 -25.15 12.12 8.47
N GLN A 152 -25.69 12.45 9.64
CA GLN A 152 -27.10 12.23 10.03
C GLN A 152 -28.16 12.84 9.09
N ASP A 153 -27.77 13.71 8.15
CA ASP A 153 -28.69 14.55 7.37
C ASP A 153 -28.66 14.32 5.85
N SER A 154 -28.24 13.16 5.34
CA SER A 154 -28.06 13.03 3.89
C SER A 154 -28.48 11.68 3.29
N SER A 155 -29.78 11.57 2.97
CA SER A 155 -30.34 10.49 2.15
C SER A 155 -30.41 10.90 0.68
N ASP A 156 -29.25 11.01 0.03
CA ASP A 156 -29.19 11.33 -1.40
C ASP A 156 -28.45 10.23 -2.18
N ALA A 157 -28.96 9.84 -3.34
CA ALA A 157 -28.36 8.80 -4.19
C ALA A 157 -26.91 9.16 -4.59
N MET A 158 -26.60 10.46 -4.66
CA MET A 158 -25.25 10.99 -4.90
C MET A 158 -24.23 10.59 -3.82
N LEU A 159 -24.68 10.42 -2.56
CA LEU A 159 -23.82 9.94 -1.48
C LEU A 159 -23.58 8.43 -1.55
N GLU A 160 -24.59 7.66 -1.95
CA GLU A 160 -24.42 6.21 -2.08
C GLU A 160 -23.49 5.86 -3.25
N GLY A 161 -23.57 6.60 -4.35
CA GLY A 161 -22.61 6.52 -5.44
C GLY A 161 -21.18 6.87 -5.02
N SER A 162 -21.03 7.93 -4.21
CA SER A 162 -19.73 8.35 -3.67
C SER A 162 -19.14 7.30 -2.73
N ARG A 163 -19.95 6.71 -1.84
CA ARG A 163 -19.53 5.60 -0.95
C ARG A 163 -19.14 4.36 -1.74
N SER A 164 -19.92 4.01 -2.76
CA SER A 164 -19.64 2.88 -3.64
C SER A 164 -18.31 3.06 -4.38
N LEU A 165 -18.04 4.28 -4.86
CA LEU A 165 -16.76 4.63 -5.48
C LEU A 165 -15.59 4.57 -4.49
N LEU A 166 -15.78 5.03 -3.25
CA LEU A 166 -14.77 4.94 -2.19
C LEU A 166 -14.44 3.50 -1.82
N ARG A 167 -15.45 2.63 -1.64
CA ARG A 167 -15.26 1.18 -1.41
C ARG A 167 -14.53 0.52 -2.56
N LEU A 168 -14.83 0.92 -3.80
CA LEU A 168 -14.13 0.40 -4.98
C LEU A 168 -12.65 0.79 -4.98
N ALA A 169 -12.35 2.04 -4.60
CA ALA A 169 -10.99 2.56 -4.52
C ALA A 169 -10.18 1.93 -3.38
N GLU A 170 -10.81 1.70 -2.22
CA GLU A 170 -10.23 0.93 -1.10
C GLU A 170 -9.81 -0.47 -1.55
N ARG A 171 -10.71 -1.21 -2.22
CA ARG A 171 -10.38 -2.53 -2.79
C ARG A 171 -9.26 -2.48 -3.83
N MET A 172 -9.21 -1.43 -4.64
CA MET A 172 -8.13 -1.21 -5.60
C MET A 172 -6.78 -1.03 -4.89
N MET A 173 -6.75 -0.24 -3.80
CA MET A 173 -5.56 0.01 -3.00
C MET A 173 -5.07 -1.26 -2.29
N ASP A 174 -5.99 -2.05 -1.73
CA ASP A 174 -5.68 -3.31 -1.07
C ASP A 174 -5.08 -4.33 -2.06
N ASN A 175 -5.71 -4.47 -3.24
CA ASN A 175 -5.21 -5.34 -4.30
C ASN A 175 -3.80 -4.93 -4.75
N PHE A 176 -3.54 -3.63 -4.90
CA PHE A 176 -2.22 -3.11 -5.24
C PHE A 176 -1.18 -3.46 -4.16
N CYS A 177 -1.49 -3.17 -2.89
CA CYS A 177 -0.60 -3.44 -1.77
C CYS A 177 -0.29 -4.94 -1.64
N ALA A 178 -1.29 -5.81 -1.82
CA ALA A 178 -1.12 -7.26 -1.78
C ALA A 178 -0.19 -7.77 -2.89
N GLY A 179 -0.33 -7.23 -4.11
CA GLY A 179 0.53 -7.58 -5.24
C GLY A 179 1.99 -7.13 -5.04
N VAL A 180 2.22 -5.88 -4.61
CA VAL A 180 3.58 -5.35 -4.38
C VAL A 180 4.31 -6.11 -3.27
N SER A 181 3.61 -6.41 -2.18
CA SER A 181 4.20 -7.05 -1.01
C SER A 181 4.28 -8.58 -1.12
N ALA A 182 3.59 -9.18 -2.09
CA ALA A 182 3.36 -10.63 -2.18
C ALA A 182 2.79 -11.20 -0.85
N SER A 183 1.88 -10.47 -0.21
CA SER A 183 1.37 -10.81 1.12
C SER A 183 0.37 -11.97 1.14
N SER A 184 -0.22 -12.32 -0.01
CA SER A 184 -1.15 -13.44 -0.16
C SER A 184 -0.40 -14.71 -0.59
N ALA A 185 -0.78 -15.86 -0.01
CA ALA A 185 -0.29 -17.18 -0.39
C ALA A 185 -0.63 -17.56 -1.85
N GLU A 186 -1.50 -16.78 -2.50
CA GLU A 186 -1.92 -16.96 -3.90
C GLU A 186 -0.86 -16.48 -4.91
N TRP A 187 0.11 -15.68 -4.48
CA TRP A 187 1.18 -15.19 -5.35
C TRP A 187 2.34 -16.18 -5.39
N SER A 188 2.62 -16.70 -6.59
CA SER A 188 3.75 -17.61 -6.83
C SER A 188 4.88 -16.90 -7.57
N LYS A 189 6.13 -17.08 -7.11
CA LYS A 189 7.32 -16.56 -7.80
C LYS A 189 7.58 -17.39 -9.05
N LEU A 190 7.92 -16.73 -10.14
CA LEU A 190 8.15 -17.40 -11.42
C LEU A 190 9.65 -17.69 -11.62
N ASP A 191 10.21 -18.62 -10.85
CA ASP A 191 11.65 -18.90 -10.89
C ASP A 191 12.12 -19.51 -12.23
N ASP A 192 11.27 -20.28 -12.93
CA ASP A 192 11.63 -20.99 -14.17
C ASP A 192 11.69 -20.09 -15.42
N VAL A 193 11.13 -18.88 -15.39
CA VAL A 193 10.93 -18.02 -16.58
C VAL A 193 11.63 -16.65 -16.44
N THR A 194 12.19 -16.36 -15.25
CA THR A 194 12.75 -15.03 -14.91
C THR A 194 14.26 -14.92 -15.04
N GLY A 195 14.97 -15.97 -15.49
CA GLY A 195 16.44 -16.01 -15.57
C GLY A 195 17.13 -14.97 -16.47
N SER A 196 16.39 -14.07 -17.12
CA SER A 196 16.87 -12.97 -17.97
C SER A 196 16.51 -11.57 -17.42
N ILE A 197 15.83 -11.51 -16.27
CA ILE A 197 15.29 -10.26 -15.71
C ILE A 197 16.24 -9.73 -14.63
N GLY A 198 16.40 -8.41 -14.55
CA GLY A 198 17.25 -7.78 -13.54
C GLY A 198 16.88 -8.19 -12.13
N GLU A 199 17.88 -8.39 -11.27
CA GLU A 199 17.71 -8.89 -9.88
C GLU A 199 16.76 -8.05 -9.02
N ASP A 200 16.56 -6.77 -9.39
CA ASP A 200 15.72 -5.80 -8.67
C ASP A 200 14.24 -5.79 -9.11
N VAL A 201 13.86 -6.62 -10.09
CA VAL A 201 12.47 -6.73 -10.55
C VAL A 201 11.85 -8.02 -10.04
N ARG A 202 10.76 -7.91 -9.27
CA ARG A 202 9.98 -9.05 -8.80
C ARG A 202 8.79 -9.26 -9.71
N ILE A 203 8.65 -10.47 -10.24
CA ILE A 203 7.48 -10.90 -11.00
C ILE A 203 6.81 -12.08 -10.31
N MET A 204 5.53 -11.90 -10.00
CA MET A 204 4.68 -12.89 -9.35
C MET A 204 3.48 -13.21 -10.25
N ALA A 205 2.98 -14.44 -10.17
CA ALA A 205 1.77 -14.88 -10.85
C ALA A 205 0.72 -15.37 -9.85
N ARG A 206 -0.53 -14.96 -10.06
CA ARG A 206 -1.72 -15.45 -9.37
C ARG A 206 -2.68 -16.05 -10.40
N ARG A 207 -3.24 -17.22 -10.10
CA ARG A 207 -4.34 -17.80 -10.89
C ARG A 207 -5.65 -17.38 -10.26
N SER A 208 -6.59 -16.94 -11.07
CA SER A 208 -7.93 -16.55 -10.63
C SER A 208 -8.96 -17.33 -11.43
N VAL A 209 -9.85 -18.03 -10.72
CA VAL A 209 -10.97 -18.81 -11.26
C VAL A 209 -12.21 -18.38 -10.50
N ASP A 210 -13.19 -17.82 -11.21
CA ASP A 210 -14.50 -17.42 -10.68
C ASP A 210 -14.44 -16.51 -9.42
N GLU A 211 -13.37 -15.74 -9.24
CA GLU A 211 -13.23 -14.80 -8.13
C GLU A 211 -13.95 -13.47 -8.46
N PRO A 212 -14.93 -13.04 -7.65
CA PRO A 212 -15.61 -11.77 -7.87
C PRO A 212 -14.62 -10.60 -7.88
N GLY A 213 -14.71 -9.78 -8.93
CA GLY A 213 -13.92 -8.55 -9.03
C GLY A 213 -12.44 -8.73 -9.40
N VAL A 214 -12.03 -9.93 -9.82
CA VAL A 214 -10.74 -10.20 -10.47
C VAL A 214 -11.00 -10.85 -11.84
N PRO A 215 -10.29 -10.45 -12.90
CA PRO A 215 -10.43 -11.11 -14.20
C PRO A 215 -10.03 -12.58 -14.14
N ALA A 216 -10.87 -13.46 -14.70
CA ALA A 216 -10.53 -14.87 -14.85
C ALA A 216 -9.26 -15.03 -15.72
N GLY A 217 -8.32 -15.85 -15.23
CA GLY A 217 -7.06 -16.10 -15.92
C GLY A 217 -5.84 -16.16 -15.01
N VAL A 218 -4.68 -15.85 -15.58
CA VAL A 218 -3.40 -15.73 -14.88
C VAL A 218 -3.04 -14.25 -14.81
N VAL A 219 -3.07 -13.68 -13.61
CA VAL A 219 -2.69 -12.30 -13.32
C VAL A 219 -1.20 -12.27 -12.98
N LEU A 220 -0.47 -11.38 -13.64
CA LEU A 220 0.92 -11.07 -13.34
C LEU A 220 0.97 -9.82 -12.49
N CYS A 221 1.77 -9.83 -11.43
CA CYS A 221 2.17 -8.63 -10.72
C CYS A 221 3.68 -8.47 -10.86
N ALA A 222 4.11 -7.39 -11.52
CA ALA A 222 5.51 -7.02 -11.59
C ALA A 222 5.73 -5.74 -10.79
N ALA A 223 6.82 -5.71 -10.02
CA ALA A 223 7.17 -4.58 -9.20
C ALA A 223 8.70 -4.40 -9.17
N THR A 224 9.15 -3.14 -9.12
CA THR A 224 10.55 -2.78 -8.87
C THR A 224 10.63 -1.48 -8.09
N SER A 225 11.81 -1.17 -7.54
CA SER A 225 12.06 0.11 -6.88
C SER A 225 13.33 0.77 -7.36
N VAL A 226 13.29 2.09 -7.53
CA VAL A 226 14.42 2.90 -7.98
C VAL A 226 14.61 4.14 -7.10
N TRP A 227 15.85 4.62 -7.03
CA TRP A 227 16.16 5.93 -6.49
C TRP A 227 15.83 7.03 -7.51
N MET A 228 15.26 8.13 -7.04
CA MET A 228 14.96 9.32 -7.83
C MET A 228 15.61 10.55 -7.18
N LEU A 229 16.31 11.36 -7.98
CA LEU A 229 16.94 12.63 -7.53
C LEU A 229 15.92 13.79 -7.41
N VAL A 230 14.71 13.48 -6.94
CA VAL A 230 13.60 14.43 -6.77
C VAL A 230 12.95 14.18 -5.42
N THR A 231 12.47 15.26 -4.79
CA THR A 231 11.76 15.16 -3.51
C THR A 231 10.45 14.37 -3.66
N PRO A 232 10.01 13.60 -2.64
CA PRO A 232 8.75 12.85 -2.67
C PRO A 232 7.55 13.69 -3.12
N LYS A 233 7.42 14.93 -2.60
CA LYS A 233 6.33 15.85 -2.94
C LYS A 233 6.28 16.24 -4.41
N ARG A 234 7.44 16.56 -5.02
CA ARG A 234 7.52 16.92 -6.44
C ARG A 234 7.19 15.71 -7.33
N LEU A 235 7.68 14.52 -6.97
CA LEU A 235 7.36 13.29 -7.69
C LEU A 235 5.87 12.94 -7.59
N PHE A 236 5.29 13.03 -6.40
CA PHE A 236 3.86 12.83 -6.17
C PHE A 236 3.01 13.79 -7.01
N ASN A 237 3.30 15.09 -6.94
CA ASN A 237 2.56 16.09 -7.72
C ASN A 237 2.67 15.86 -9.23
N PHE A 238 3.82 15.42 -9.73
CA PHE A 238 4.00 15.08 -11.14
C PHE A 238 3.16 13.87 -11.57
N LEU A 239 3.12 12.82 -10.75
CA LEU A 239 2.34 11.61 -11.05
C LEU A 239 0.83 11.84 -10.93
N CYS A 240 0.40 12.76 -10.07
CA CYS A 240 -1.02 13.12 -9.92
C CYS A 240 -1.53 14.05 -11.03
N ASN A 241 -0.66 14.78 -11.71
CA ASN A 241 -1.06 15.85 -12.64
C ASN A 241 -1.63 15.29 -13.94
N GLU A 242 -2.90 15.62 -14.21
CA GLU A 242 -3.68 15.13 -15.33
C GLU A 242 -3.14 15.59 -16.68
N LYS A 243 -2.47 16.76 -16.72
CA LYS A 243 -1.92 17.37 -17.92
C LYS A 243 -0.60 16.73 -18.35
N THR A 244 0.22 16.33 -17.39
CA THR A 244 1.55 15.73 -17.62
C THR A 244 1.51 14.20 -17.60
N ARG A 245 0.35 13.60 -17.33
CA ARG A 245 0.17 12.14 -17.33
C ARG A 245 0.61 11.47 -18.63
N ALA A 246 0.41 12.16 -19.76
CA ALA A 246 0.82 11.69 -21.07
C ALA A 246 2.33 11.46 -21.20
N GLU A 247 3.14 12.07 -20.34
CA GLU A 247 4.60 11.94 -20.38
C GLU A 247 5.08 10.57 -19.90
N TRP A 248 4.31 9.89 -19.03
CA TRP A 248 4.69 8.62 -18.43
C TRP A 248 3.68 7.48 -18.65
N ASP A 249 2.38 7.76 -18.68
CA ASP A 249 1.34 6.72 -18.78
C ASP A 249 1.04 6.36 -20.24
N ILE A 250 1.19 5.10 -20.61
CA ILE A 250 0.84 4.61 -21.96
C ILE A 250 -0.68 4.60 -22.17
N LEU A 251 -1.48 4.46 -21.11
CA LEU A 251 -2.96 4.46 -21.20
C LEU A 251 -3.53 5.83 -21.60
N SER A 252 -2.73 6.89 -21.53
CA SER A 252 -3.10 8.24 -21.96
C SER A 252 -3.26 8.39 -23.47
N LYS A 253 -2.76 7.44 -24.27
CA LYS A 253 -2.70 7.54 -25.73
C LYS A 253 -2.07 8.86 -26.22
N GLY A 254 -1.17 9.46 -25.43
CA GLY A 254 -0.46 10.69 -25.75
C GLY A 254 -1.25 11.99 -25.53
N GLY A 255 -2.47 11.92 -24.98
CA GLY A 255 -3.32 13.09 -24.67
C GLY A 255 -3.41 13.38 -23.16
N PRO A 256 -3.79 14.60 -22.77
CA PRO A 256 -4.08 14.90 -21.37
C PRO A 256 -5.29 14.10 -20.89
N MET A 257 -5.41 13.94 -19.57
CA MET A 257 -6.63 13.40 -18.96
C MET A 257 -7.59 14.51 -18.58
N GLN A 258 -8.88 14.22 -18.73
CA GLN A 258 -9.96 15.05 -18.18
C GLN A 258 -10.45 14.43 -16.87
N GLU A 259 -10.48 15.23 -15.80
CA GLU A 259 -11.13 14.82 -14.55
C GLU A 259 -12.66 14.86 -14.71
N VAL A 260 -13.30 13.72 -14.46
CA VAL A 260 -14.76 13.55 -14.51
C VAL A 260 -15.39 13.84 -13.15
N THR A 261 -14.76 13.33 -12.08
CA THR A 261 -15.15 13.57 -10.69
C THR A 261 -13.97 13.37 -9.77
N LYS A 262 -14.01 14.02 -8.60
CA LYS A 262 -13.00 13.94 -7.54
C LYS A 262 -13.67 13.99 -6.17
N ILE A 263 -13.33 13.03 -5.33
CA ILE A 263 -13.77 12.94 -3.93
C ILE A 263 -12.53 13.09 -3.05
N TYR A 264 -12.49 14.12 -2.21
CA TYR A 264 -11.40 14.33 -1.27
C TYR A 264 -11.57 13.44 -0.03
N LYS A 265 -10.45 12.90 0.48
CA LYS A 265 -10.39 12.09 1.70
C LYS A 265 -9.69 12.85 2.81
N GLY A 266 -10.44 13.30 3.82
CA GLY A 266 -9.92 14.10 4.92
C GLY A 266 -9.58 15.54 4.54
N GLN A 267 -8.85 16.23 5.42
CA GLN A 267 -8.53 17.66 5.27
C GLN A 267 -7.23 17.94 4.49
N GLN A 268 -6.44 16.91 4.18
CA GLN A 268 -5.13 17.06 3.55
C GLN A 268 -5.23 17.16 2.02
N ASN A 269 -4.65 18.22 1.44
CA ASN A 269 -4.53 18.37 0.00
C ASN A 269 -3.65 17.24 -0.59
N GLY A 270 -4.26 16.35 -1.36
CA GLY A 270 -3.57 15.25 -2.04
C GLY A 270 -4.18 13.87 -1.80
N ASN A 271 -5.07 13.73 -0.80
CA ASN A 271 -5.81 12.50 -0.59
C ASN A 271 -7.14 12.57 -1.34
N ALA A 272 -7.28 11.82 -2.44
CA ALA A 272 -8.48 11.84 -3.24
C ALA A 272 -8.70 10.57 -4.05
N VAL A 273 -9.97 10.30 -4.36
CA VAL A 273 -10.40 9.35 -5.39
C VAL A 273 -10.92 10.14 -6.58
N SER A 274 -10.38 9.89 -7.77
CA SER A 274 -10.70 10.60 -9.00
C SER A 274 -11.01 9.64 -10.13
N LEU A 275 -11.97 10.01 -10.99
CA LEU A 275 -12.18 9.36 -12.28
C LEU A 275 -11.62 10.24 -13.39
N LEU A 276 -10.71 9.67 -14.18
CA LEU A 276 -10.00 10.36 -15.24
C LEU A 276 -10.36 9.73 -16.59
N LYS A 277 -10.71 10.57 -17.57
CA LYS A 277 -11.06 10.14 -18.92
C LYS A 277 -9.99 10.58 -19.91
N ALA A 278 -9.46 9.64 -20.70
CA ALA A 278 -8.52 9.94 -21.76
C ALA A 278 -9.21 10.71 -22.89
N THR A 279 -8.67 11.87 -23.26
CA THR A 279 -9.14 12.66 -24.40
C THR A 279 -8.31 12.27 -25.62
N ALA A 280 -8.82 11.37 -26.46
CA ALA A 280 -8.14 11.01 -27.71
C ALA A 280 -8.28 12.16 -28.72
N PRO A 281 -7.19 12.64 -29.34
CA PRO A 281 -7.27 13.81 -30.22
C PRO A 281 -8.09 13.61 -31.50
N ASN A 282 -8.29 12.38 -32.02
CA ASN A 282 -8.81 12.17 -33.40
C ASN A 282 -9.44 10.77 -33.68
N THR A 283 -10.20 10.16 -32.78
CA THR A 283 -10.91 8.89 -33.08
C THR A 283 -12.39 8.97 -32.74
N HIS A 284 -13.22 8.32 -33.58
CA HIS A 284 -14.63 8.06 -33.33
C HIS A 284 -14.86 7.64 -31.87
N GLN A 285 -15.93 8.14 -31.25
CA GLN A 285 -16.21 8.23 -29.81
C GLN A 285 -16.19 6.92 -28.99
N ASP A 286 -15.81 5.78 -29.58
CA ASP A 286 -16.06 4.44 -29.04
C ASP A 286 -14.88 3.83 -28.26
N SER A 287 -13.75 4.53 -28.07
CA SER A 287 -12.59 3.96 -27.33
C SER A 287 -11.99 4.88 -26.26
N SER A 288 -12.83 5.67 -25.57
CA SER A 288 -12.39 6.45 -24.41
C SER A 288 -12.07 5.53 -23.23
N ILE A 289 -10.83 5.58 -22.72
CA ILE A 289 -10.43 4.87 -21.51
C ILE A 289 -10.86 5.71 -20.30
N LEU A 290 -11.52 5.08 -19.34
CA LEU A 290 -11.81 5.65 -18.02
C LEU A 290 -10.88 4.99 -17.00
N ILE A 291 -10.26 5.81 -16.15
CA ILE A 291 -9.30 5.39 -15.13
C ILE A 291 -9.86 5.79 -13.77
N LEU A 292 -10.01 4.81 -12.88
CA LEU A 292 -10.16 5.06 -11.46
C LEU A 292 -8.76 5.28 -10.88
N GLN A 293 -8.58 6.37 -10.14
CA GLN A 293 -7.33 6.68 -9.47
C GLN A 293 -7.60 7.04 -8.01
N GLU A 294 -6.80 6.46 -7.12
CA GLU A 294 -6.69 6.86 -5.74
C GLU A 294 -5.30 7.43 -5.47
N THR A 295 -5.28 8.55 -4.78
CA THR A 295 -4.08 9.24 -4.34
C THR A 295 -4.11 9.33 -2.82
N CYS A 296 -2.96 9.06 -2.20
CA CYS A 296 -2.77 9.32 -0.78
C CYS A 296 -1.37 9.87 -0.51
N THR A 297 -1.26 10.78 0.44
CA THR A 297 -0.02 11.36 0.90
C THR A 297 -0.14 11.68 2.38
N ASP A 298 0.87 11.30 3.14
CA ASP A 298 0.99 11.57 4.57
C ASP A 298 2.48 11.78 4.93
N ALA A 299 2.78 11.93 6.21
CA ALA A 299 4.15 12.15 6.68
C ALA A 299 5.09 10.94 6.42
N SER A 300 4.56 9.74 6.19
CA SER A 300 5.32 8.52 5.96
C SER A 300 5.63 8.25 4.48
N GLY A 301 4.83 8.81 3.57
CA GLY A 301 5.01 8.65 2.14
C GLY A 301 3.74 8.95 1.35
N SER A 302 3.77 8.60 0.07
CA SER A 302 2.66 8.83 -0.84
C SER A 302 2.41 7.63 -1.75
N MET A 303 1.18 7.47 -2.22
CA MET A 303 0.81 6.47 -3.24
C MET A 303 -0.07 7.10 -4.29
N VAL A 304 0.08 6.61 -5.53
CA VAL A 304 -0.79 6.92 -6.66
C VAL A 304 -1.13 5.59 -7.32
N VAL A 305 -2.34 5.10 -7.09
CA VAL A 305 -2.80 3.80 -7.58
C VAL A 305 -3.97 4.03 -8.51
N TYR A 306 -3.97 3.33 -9.64
CA TYR A 306 -4.98 3.50 -10.67
C TYR A 306 -5.28 2.20 -11.41
N THR A 307 -6.45 2.11 -12.01
CA THR A 307 -6.85 0.99 -12.88
C THR A 307 -7.78 1.49 -13.97
N PRO A 308 -7.65 0.98 -15.21
CA PRO A 308 -8.70 1.16 -16.20
C PRO A 308 -9.98 0.47 -15.72
N VAL A 309 -11.13 1.07 -16.02
CA VAL A 309 -12.45 0.60 -15.61
C VAL A 309 -13.46 0.69 -16.76
N ASP A 310 -14.42 -0.23 -16.75
CA ASP A 310 -15.55 -0.24 -17.70
C ASP A 310 -16.50 0.94 -17.41
N ILE A 311 -16.79 1.74 -18.44
CA ILE A 311 -17.63 2.94 -18.33
C ILE A 311 -19.08 2.61 -17.90
N PRO A 312 -19.82 1.72 -18.59
CA PRO A 312 -21.13 1.25 -18.13
C PRO A 312 -21.15 0.78 -16.68
N ALA A 313 -20.16 -0.02 -16.26
CA ALA A 313 -20.09 -0.53 -14.91
C ALA A 313 -19.87 0.61 -13.89
N MET A 314 -18.98 1.57 -14.22
CA MET A 314 -18.69 2.71 -13.37
C MET A 314 -19.89 3.65 -13.23
N ARG A 315 -20.70 3.84 -14.28
CA ARG A 315 -21.95 4.62 -14.18
C ARG A 315 -22.93 4.01 -13.17
N ARG A 316 -23.04 2.68 -13.11
CA ARG A 316 -23.88 1.99 -12.11
C ARG A 316 -23.34 2.15 -10.69
N VAL A 317 -22.02 2.02 -10.51
CA VAL A 317 -21.37 2.27 -9.21
C VAL A 317 -21.61 3.70 -8.75
N MET A 318 -21.44 4.69 -9.62
CA MET A 318 -21.69 6.10 -9.32
C MET A 318 -23.17 6.42 -9.11
N GLY A 319 -24.09 5.63 -9.68
CA GLY A 319 -25.53 5.73 -9.44
C GLY A 319 -25.99 5.09 -8.14
N GLY A 320 -25.11 4.37 -7.42
CA GLY A 320 -25.46 3.62 -6.20
C GLY A 320 -26.16 2.27 -6.46
N GLU A 321 -26.27 1.84 -7.71
CA GLU A 321 -26.96 0.60 -8.11
C GLU A 321 -25.99 -0.56 -8.39
N GLY A 322 -24.71 -0.26 -8.60
CA GLY A 322 -23.68 -1.25 -8.94
C GLY A 322 -22.91 -1.70 -7.71
N ASP A 323 -22.77 -3.03 -7.55
CA ASP A 323 -21.92 -3.62 -6.51
C ASP A 323 -20.43 -3.36 -6.80
N PRO A 324 -19.72 -2.59 -5.95
CA PRO A 324 -18.28 -2.36 -6.08
C PRO A 324 -17.45 -3.64 -6.05
N ALA A 325 -17.90 -4.70 -5.39
CA ALA A 325 -17.15 -5.95 -5.29
C ALA A 325 -17.10 -6.72 -6.62
N SER A 326 -18.09 -6.52 -7.49
CA SER A 326 -18.19 -7.19 -8.80
C SER A 326 -17.26 -6.62 -9.88
N ILE A 327 -16.73 -5.39 -9.69
CA ILE A 327 -15.92 -4.71 -10.71
C ILE A 327 -14.55 -5.39 -10.82
N MET A 328 -14.16 -5.82 -12.02
CA MET A 328 -12.83 -6.40 -12.21
C MET A 328 -11.74 -5.33 -12.15
N LEU A 329 -10.74 -5.51 -11.28
CA LEU A 329 -9.63 -4.56 -11.10
C LEU A 329 -8.28 -5.22 -11.34
N LEU A 330 -7.38 -4.48 -12.01
CA LEU A 330 -5.97 -4.83 -12.16
C LEU A 330 -5.14 -3.57 -11.87
N PRO A 331 -4.93 -3.26 -10.57
CA PRO A 331 -4.33 -2.00 -10.20
C PRO A 331 -2.87 -1.91 -10.60
N SER A 332 -2.50 -0.70 -10.95
CA SER A 332 -1.18 -0.26 -11.35
C SER A 332 -0.86 1.02 -10.59
N GLY A 333 0.41 1.28 -10.31
CA GLY A 333 0.71 2.50 -9.57
C GLY A 333 2.09 2.58 -8.97
N PHE A 334 2.16 3.52 -8.03
CA PHE A 334 3.40 4.03 -7.47
C PHE A 334 3.29 4.10 -5.95
N ALA A 335 4.35 3.68 -5.27
CA ALA A 335 4.60 4.05 -3.88
C ALA A 335 5.86 4.91 -3.80
N ILE A 336 5.76 6.03 -3.08
CA ILE A 336 6.81 7.04 -2.98
C ILE A 336 7.19 7.16 -1.51
N LEU A 337 8.44 6.85 -1.21
CA LEU A 337 9.00 6.94 0.14
C LEU A 337 10.14 7.96 0.15
N PRO A 338 10.41 8.61 1.30
CA PRO A 338 11.58 9.47 1.42
C PRO A 338 12.86 8.65 1.23
N GLY A 339 13.90 9.26 0.68
CA GLY A 339 15.20 8.60 0.50
C GLY A 339 15.92 8.22 1.79
N GLY A 340 15.48 8.76 2.93
CA GLY A 340 16.18 8.70 4.20
C GLY A 340 17.25 9.79 4.34
N PRO A 341 17.80 9.98 5.54
CA PRO A 341 18.90 10.92 5.77
C PRO A 341 20.14 10.49 4.98
N SER A 342 20.77 11.43 4.27
CA SER A 342 22.05 11.21 3.59
C SER A 342 23.12 10.88 4.62
N MET A 343 23.84 9.77 4.43
CA MET A 343 24.95 9.37 5.31
C MET A 343 26.21 10.25 5.14
N SER A 344 26.20 11.22 4.22
CA SER A 344 27.26 12.21 4.05
C SER A 344 27.01 13.40 4.98
N GLY A 345 27.80 13.50 6.05
CA GLY A 345 27.83 14.62 6.99
C GLY A 345 28.53 15.86 6.43
N ASP A 346 28.14 16.32 5.24
CA ASP A 346 28.66 17.56 4.67
C ASP A 346 27.55 18.60 4.50
N ASP A 347 27.91 19.82 4.83
CA ASP A 347 27.03 20.95 5.07
C ASP A 347 26.43 21.49 3.77
N GLY A 348 25.14 21.83 3.78
CA GLY A 348 24.62 22.85 2.88
C GLY A 348 24.27 22.52 1.42
N HIS A 349 23.67 21.36 1.10
CA HIS A 349 22.61 21.23 0.06
C HIS A 349 22.07 19.78 0.01
N LYS A 350 21.18 19.42 0.95
CA LYS A 350 20.58 18.08 1.03
C LYS A 350 19.53 17.89 -0.08
N THR A 351 19.91 17.39 -1.25
CA THR A 351 18.93 16.80 -2.17
C THR A 351 18.45 15.47 -1.59
N CYS A 352 17.45 15.53 -0.70
CA CYS A 352 16.71 14.37 -0.23
C CYS A 352 15.91 13.82 -1.42
N GLY A 353 16.46 12.78 -2.07
CA GLY A 353 15.77 12.06 -3.13
C GLY A 353 14.57 11.27 -2.60
N SER A 354 13.94 10.54 -3.50
CA SER A 354 12.80 9.67 -3.18
C SER A 354 13.05 8.25 -3.68
N LEU A 355 12.53 7.30 -2.93
CA LEU A 355 12.42 5.91 -3.35
C LEU A 355 11.08 5.74 -4.06
N LEU A 356 11.13 5.39 -5.34
CA LEU A 356 9.95 5.13 -6.16
C LEU A 356 9.81 3.63 -6.38
N THR A 357 8.73 3.04 -5.86
CA THR A 357 8.28 1.70 -6.26
C THR A 357 7.27 1.84 -7.37
N VAL A 358 7.48 1.13 -8.48
CA VAL A 358 6.52 1.01 -9.59
C VAL A 358 6.00 -0.42 -9.60
N ALA A 359 4.69 -0.59 -9.73
CA ALA A 359 4.11 -1.91 -9.88
C ALA A 359 2.90 -1.92 -10.82
N PHE A 360 2.79 -3.02 -11.57
CA PHE A 360 1.71 -3.27 -12.52
C PHE A 360 1.11 -4.65 -12.29
N GLN A 361 -0.20 -4.69 -12.17
CA GLN A 361 -0.97 -5.92 -12.32
C GLN A 361 -1.57 -5.97 -13.72
N ILE A 362 -1.31 -7.06 -14.44
CA ILE A 362 -1.83 -7.26 -15.80
C ILE A 362 -2.35 -8.68 -15.97
N LEU A 363 -3.29 -8.86 -16.91
CA LEU A 363 -3.76 -10.18 -17.29
C LEU A 363 -2.77 -10.81 -18.26
N GLY A 364 -1.97 -11.76 -17.80
CA GLY A 364 -0.97 -12.46 -18.61
C GLY A 364 -1.58 -13.55 -19.50
N ASN A 365 -2.64 -14.22 -19.05
CA ASN A 365 -3.39 -15.19 -19.84
C ASN A 365 -4.87 -15.18 -19.43
N ARG A 366 -5.80 -15.24 -20.40
CA ARG A 366 -7.25 -15.31 -20.13
C ARG A 366 -7.72 -16.68 -19.68
N GLN A 367 -6.95 -17.73 -19.94
CA GLN A 367 -7.25 -19.07 -19.44
C GLN A 367 -6.49 -19.30 -18.12
N PRO A 368 -7.18 -19.66 -17.02
CA PRO A 368 -6.52 -19.92 -15.73
C PRO A 368 -5.51 -21.07 -15.77
N THR A 369 -5.74 -22.07 -16.63
CA THR A 369 -4.84 -23.19 -16.91
C THR A 369 -3.76 -22.85 -17.93
N GLY A 370 -3.82 -21.67 -18.53
CA GLY A 370 -2.85 -21.18 -19.48
C GLY A 370 -1.45 -21.10 -18.88
N LYS A 371 -0.45 -21.46 -19.69
CA LYS A 371 0.95 -21.24 -19.34
C LYS A 371 1.35 -19.81 -19.68
N LEU A 372 2.20 -19.24 -18.86
CA LEU A 372 2.86 -17.96 -19.14
C LEU A 372 4.05 -18.23 -20.07
N THR A 373 4.21 -17.39 -21.08
CA THR A 373 5.38 -17.43 -21.96
C THR A 373 6.46 -16.49 -21.44
N VAL A 374 7.72 -16.77 -21.80
CA VAL A 374 8.84 -15.85 -21.54
C VAL A 374 8.56 -14.47 -22.14
N GLU A 375 7.93 -14.41 -23.32
CA GLU A 375 7.55 -13.17 -24.01
C GLU A 375 6.58 -12.31 -23.19
N SER A 376 5.56 -12.91 -22.57
CA SER A 376 4.62 -12.17 -21.71
C SER A 376 5.34 -11.53 -20.53
N VAL A 377 6.29 -12.25 -19.93
CA VAL A 377 7.08 -11.78 -18.80
C VAL A 377 8.01 -10.64 -19.22
N GLN A 378 8.73 -10.79 -20.34
CA GLN A 378 9.59 -9.75 -20.91
C GLN A 378 8.83 -8.47 -21.29
N THR A 379 7.59 -8.61 -21.76
CA THR A 379 6.73 -7.47 -22.09
C THR A 379 6.41 -6.64 -20.85
N VAL A 380 6.14 -7.29 -19.71
CA VAL A 380 5.87 -6.60 -18.45
C VAL A 380 7.11 -5.90 -17.91
N ASP A 381 8.25 -6.58 -17.96
CA ASP A 381 9.53 -6.00 -17.55
C ASP A 381 9.89 -4.76 -18.39
N SER A 382 9.69 -4.85 -19.71
CA SER A 382 9.86 -3.74 -20.63
C SER A 382 8.91 -2.58 -20.34
N LEU A 383 7.65 -2.87 -19.96
CA LEU A 383 6.66 -1.86 -19.59
C LEU A 383 7.07 -1.07 -18.33
N ILE A 384 7.56 -1.77 -17.30
CA ILE A 384 8.06 -1.15 -16.08
C ILE A 384 9.28 -0.27 -16.38
N SER A 385 10.27 -0.82 -17.07
CA SER A 385 11.50 -0.11 -17.43
C SER A 385 11.22 1.12 -18.27
N CYS A 386 10.33 1.00 -19.27
CA CYS A 386 9.88 2.12 -20.09
C CYS A 386 9.20 3.20 -19.23
N THR A 387 8.28 2.83 -18.33
CA THR A 387 7.59 3.79 -17.46
C THR A 387 8.57 4.55 -16.56
N ILE A 388 9.52 3.85 -15.95
CA ILE A 388 10.55 4.47 -15.10
C ILE A 388 11.39 5.46 -15.91
N ASN A 389 11.86 5.07 -17.09
CA ASN A 389 12.66 5.95 -17.94
C ASN A 389 11.88 7.19 -18.36
N ARG A 390 10.61 7.04 -18.74
CA ARG A 390 9.74 8.18 -19.08
C ARG A 390 9.57 9.15 -17.90
N ILE A 391 9.38 8.65 -16.69
CA ILE A 391 9.32 9.47 -15.47
C ILE A 391 10.65 10.20 -15.23
N LYS A 392 11.78 9.50 -15.36
CA LYS A 392 13.12 10.10 -15.19
C LYS A 392 13.36 11.21 -16.20
N THR A 393 13.10 10.96 -17.48
CA THR A 393 13.26 11.94 -18.56
C THR A 393 12.37 13.17 -18.33
N ALA A 394 11.08 12.97 -18.01
CA ALA A 394 10.14 14.07 -17.75
C ALA A 394 10.57 14.96 -16.56
N LEU A 395 11.11 14.33 -15.50
CA LEU A 395 11.59 15.05 -14.33
C LEU A 395 13.04 15.53 -14.43
N ARG A 396 13.73 15.22 -15.53
CA ARG A 396 15.16 15.49 -15.77
C ARG A 396 16.03 14.89 -14.66
N CYS A 397 15.77 13.62 -14.34
CA CYS A 397 16.45 12.83 -13.31
C CYS A 397 17.40 11.78 -13.90
N ASP A 398 17.79 11.95 -15.16
CA ASP A 398 18.80 11.10 -15.78
C ASP A 398 20.12 11.40 -15.07
N ALA A 399 20.61 10.42 -14.30
CA ALA A 399 21.92 10.44 -13.65
C ALA A 399 22.92 9.72 -14.54
#